data_AF-A0A6G8CJT4-F1
#
_entry.id   AF-A0A6G8CJT4-F1
#
_cell.length_a   1.000
_cell.length_b   1.000
_cell.length_c   1.000
_cell.angle_alpha   90.00
_cell.angle_beta   90.00
_cell.angle_gamma   90.00
#
_symmetry.space_group_name_H-M   'P 1'
#
loop_
_entity.id
_entity.type
_entity.pdbx_description
1 polymer ?
#
loop_
_entity_poly.entity_id
_entity_poly.type
_entity_poly.pdbx_seq_one_letter_code
_entity_poly.pdbx_strand_id
1 'polypeptide(L)' 'MLEITRKSCDPDFDDAWRLFTAMHDNPSSATARDLIKWLEQCPQHVRAFDDVLTLWALAGGGLVRRTNPAVLEAPVAVQ' A
#
# COMPACT_ATOMS: atom_id res chain seq x y z
N MET A 1 19.37 19.21 -6.61
CA MET A 1 17.92 19.46 -6.64
C MET A 1 17.28 18.18 -7.13
N LEU A 2 16.58 17.46 -6.26
CA LEU A 2 15.86 16.24 -6.65
C LEU A 2 14.78 16.64 -7.65
N GLU A 3 14.95 16.21 -8.88
CA GLU A 3 13.93 16.19 -9.92
C GLU A 3 12.77 15.30 -9.44
N ILE A 4 11.88 15.88 -8.61
CA ILE A 4 10.56 15.34 -8.29
C ILE A 4 9.62 15.51 -9.51
N THR A 5 10.18 15.79 -10.68
CA THR A 5 9.53 15.61 -11.98
C THR A 5 9.47 14.13 -12.31
N ARG A 6 8.67 13.35 -11.58
CA ARG A 6 8.06 12.17 -12.17
C ARG A 6 6.56 12.40 -12.30
N LYS A 7 6.28 13.27 -13.27
CA LYS A 7 5.05 13.24 -14.06
C LYS A 7 4.98 11.88 -14.75
N SER A 8 4.60 10.88 -13.99
CA SER A 8 4.04 9.63 -14.48
C SER A 8 2.77 9.45 -13.67
N CYS A 9 1.79 10.31 -13.94
CA CYS A 9 0.40 9.98 -13.67
C CYS A 9 0.11 8.75 -14.53
N ASP A 10 0.48 7.57 -14.02
CA ASP A 10 0.01 6.31 -14.55
C ASP A 10 -1.49 6.32 -14.24
N PRO A 11 -2.37 6.53 -15.24
CA PRO A 11 -3.81 6.67 -14.98
C PRO A 11 -4.34 5.43 -14.26
N ASP A 12 -3.72 4.28 -14.54
CA ASP A 12 -4.01 3.01 -13.91
C ASP A 12 -3.68 2.97 -12.41
N PHE A 13 -2.64 3.70 -11.96
CA PHE A 13 -2.31 3.81 -10.54
C PHE A 13 -3.33 4.69 -9.79
N ASP A 14 -3.76 5.81 -10.39
CA ASP A 14 -4.77 6.69 -9.80
C ASP A 14 -6.13 6.00 -9.70
N ASP A 15 -6.55 5.31 -10.77
CA ASP A 15 -7.78 4.52 -10.78
C ASP A 15 -7.73 3.36 -9.78
N ALA A 16 -6.60 2.64 -9.68
CA ALA A 16 -6.38 1.60 -8.67
C ALA A 16 -6.49 2.15 -7.24
N TRP A 17 -5.85 3.29 -6.96
CA TRP A 17 -5.89 3.95 -5.66
C TRP A 17 -7.30 4.40 -5.29
N ARG A 18 -8.04 4.95 -6.26
CA ARG A 18 -9.42 5.42 -6.05
C ARG A 18 -10.38 4.26 -5.78
N LEU A 19 -10.27 3.16 -6.54
CA LEU A 19 -11.08 1.95 -6.34
C LEU A 19 -10.76 1.28 -5.00
N PHE A 20 -9.47 1.18 -4.65
CA PHE A 20 -9.03 0.67 -3.35
C PHE A 20 -9.60 1.50 -2.19
N THR A 21 -9.45 2.83 -2.27
CA THR A 21 -9.93 3.75 -1.22
C THR A 21 -11.45 3.70 -1.10
N ALA A 22 -12.19 3.65 -2.21
CA ALA A 22 -13.65 3.55 -2.20
C ALA A 22 -14.15 2.22 -1.57
N MET A 23 -13.46 1.11 -1.84
CA MET A 23 -13.75 -0.17 -1.18
C MET A 23 -13.38 -0.12 0.32
N HIS A 24 -12.26 0.49 0.67
CA HIS A 24 -11.78 0.56 2.05
C HIS A 24 -12.64 1.49 2.93
N ASP A 25 -13.07 2.64 2.39
CA ASP A 25 -13.92 3.62 3.09
C ASP A 25 -15.34 3.08 3.27
N ASN A 26 -15.91 2.48 2.21
CA ASN A 26 -17.23 1.88 2.25
C ASN A 26 -17.17 0.42 1.75
N PRO A 27 -16.86 -0.54 2.64
CA PRO A 27 -16.77 -1.95 2.27
C PRO A 27 -18.13 -2.47 1.81
N SER A 28 -18.26 -2.66 0.50
CA SER A 28 -19.49 -3.13 -0.14
C SER A 28 -19.18 -4.11 -1.26
N SER A 29 -20.10 -5.04 -1.49
CA SER A 29 -19.97 -6.02 -2.58
C SER A 29 -20.00 -5.36 -3.96
N ALA A 30 -20.63 -4.18 -4.07
CA ALA A 30 -20.65 -3.39 -5.30
C ALA A 30 -19.25 -2.83 -5.65
N THR A 31 -18.55 -2.25 -4.68
CA THR A 31 -17.20 -1.67 -4.88
C THR A 31 -16.16 -2.77 -5.12
N ALA A 32 -16.29 -3.92 -4.47
CA ALA A 32 -15.44 -5.08 -4.74
C ALA A 32 -15.64 -5.63 -6.17
N ARG A 33 -16.88 -5.71 -6.66
CA ARG A 33 -17.16 -6.15 -8.04
C ARG A 33 -16.62 -5.17 -9.08
N ASP A 34 -16.66 -3.87 -8.80
CA ASP A 34 -16.13 -2.85 -9.69
C ASP A 34 -14.59 -2.95 -9.80
N LEU A 35 -13.92 -3.15 -8.67
CA LEU A 35 -12.47 -3.41 -8.63
C LEU A 35 -12.12 -4.70 -9.41
N ILE A 36 -12.84 -5.80 -9.20
CA ILE A 36 -12.56 -7.06 -9.89
C ILE A 36 -12.72 -6.87 -11.42
N LYS A 37 -13.81 -6.22 -11.86
CA LYS A 37 -14.00 -5.91 -13.28
C LYS A 37 -12.89 -5.03 -13.85
N TRP A 38 -12.36 -4.10 -13.06
CA TRP A 38 -11.24 -3.28 -13.47
C TRP A 38 -9.95 -4.09 -13.61
N LEU A 39 -9.66 -4.98 -12.66
CA LEU A 39 -8.51 -5.89 -12.70
C LEU A 39 -8.58 -6.90 -13.86
N GLU A 40 -9.78 -7.36 -14.23
CA GLU A 40 -9.99 -8.31 -15.32
C GLU A 40 -9.76 -7.72 -16.72
N GLN A 41 -9.79 -6.38 -16.87
CA GLN A 41 -9.64 -5.73 -18.17
C GLN A 41 -8.22 -5.83 -18.75
N CYS A 42 -7.19 -5.66 -17.91
CA CYS A 42 -5.81 -5.66 -18.35
C CYS A 42 -4.89 -6.29 -17.30
N PRO A 43 -3.92 -7.13 -17.69
CA PRO A 43 -2.92 -7.67 -16.76
C PRO A 43 -2.01 -6.58 -16.16
N GLN A 44 -1.93 -5.40 -16.81
CA GLN A 44 -1.21 -4.24 -16.29
C GLN A 44 -1.92 -3.58 -15.10
N HIS A 45 -3.26 -3.62 -15.06
CA HIS A 45 -4.06 -3.12 -13.93
C HIS A 45 -3.78 -3.90 -12.64
N VAL A 46 -3.53 -5.22 -12.76
CA VAL A 46 -3.13 -6.06 -11.62
C VAL A 46 -1.80 -5.60 -11.04
N ARG A 47 -0.85 -5.22 -11.91
CA ARG A 47 0.47 -4.73 -11.47
C ARG A 47 0.37 -3.36 -10.81
N ALA A 48 -0.41 -2.44 -11.39
CA ALA A 48 -0.68 -1.13 -10.79
C ALA A 48 -1.39 -1.25 -9.43
N PHE A 49 -2.32 -2.19 -9.29
CA PHE A 49 -2.98 -2.47 -8.02
C PHE A 49 -2.03 -3.08 -6.97
N ASP A 50 -1.13 -3.97 -7.38
CA ASP A 50 -0.07 -4.51 -6.50
C ASP A 50 0.89 -3.42 -5.99
N ASP A 51 1.27 -2.47 -6.85
CA ASP A 51 2.06 -1.29 -6.46
C ASP A 51 1.31 -0.42 -5.45
N VAL A 52 0.01 -0.19 -5.65
CA VAL A 52 -0.88 0.52 -4.70
C VAL A 52 -0.95 -0.20 -3.35
N LEU A 53 -1.17 -1.51 -3.35
CA LEU A 53 -1.22 -2.32 -2.13
C LEU A 53 0.14 -2.33 -1.41
N THR A 54 1.24 -2.42 -2.15
CA THR A 54 2.59 -2.36 -1.60
C THR A 54 2.84 -1.00 -0.95
N LEU A 55 2.49 0.10 -1.61
CA LEU A 55 2.62 1.44 -1.04
C LEU A 55 1.77 1.60 0.23
N TRP A 56 0.52 1.13 0.19
CA TRP A 56 -0.38 1.19 1.33
C TRP A 56 0.14 0.35 2.51
N ALA A 57 0.65 -0.85 2.24
CA ALA A 57 1.27 -1.72 3.24
C ALA A 57 2.58 -1.14 3.79
N LEU A 58 3.38 -0.42 2.99
CA LEU A 58 4.57 0.29 3.47
C LEU A 58 4.20 1.50 4.33
N ALA A 59 3.17 2.27 3.94
CA ALA A 59 2.65 3.38 4.72
C ALA A 59 2.03 2.92 6.05
N GLY A 60 1.27 1.81 6.04
CA GLY A 60 0.71 1.19 7.25
C GLY A 60 1.73 0.41 8.08
N GLY A 61 2.68 -0.27 7.44
CA GLY A 61 3.77 -1.02 8.08
C GLY A 61 4.82 -0.10 8.73
N GLY A 62 5.01 1.10 8.19
CA GLY A 62 5.75 2.18 8.85
C GLY A 62 5.13 2.63 10.17
N LEU A 63 3.83 2.42 10.36
CA LEU A 63 3.09 2.65 11.61
C LEU A 63 3.21 1.47 12.60
N VAL A 64 3.50 0.25 12.12
CA VAL A 64 3.65 -0.95 12.97
C VAL A 64 5.10 -1.16 13.45
N ARG A 65 6.10 -0.55 12.82
CA ARG A 65 7.51 -0.66 13.24
C ARG A 65 8.03 0.54 14.05
N ARG A 66 7.40 0.81 15.20
CA ARG A 66 8.06 1.45 16.36
C ARG A 66 7.47 0.98 17.70
N THR A 67 7.51 -0.32 17.93
CA THR A 67 7.44 -0.88 19.29
C THR A 67 8.44 -2.03 19.43
N ASN A 68 9.73 -1.72 19.41
CA ASN A 68 10.64 -2.20 20.47
C ASN A 68 12.04 -1.54 20.41
N PRO A 69 12.34 -0.56 21.28
CA PRO A 69 13.71 -0.24 21.65
C PRO A 69 14.16 -0.88 22.98
N ALA A 70 13.51 -1.94 23.49
CA ALA A 70 13.80 -2.48 24.83
C ALA A 70 14.30 -3.94 24.87
N VAL A 71 14.65 -4.55 23.75
CA VAL A 71 15.31 -5.87 23.71
C VAL A 71 16.60 -5.73 22.91
N LEU A 72 17.74 -5.67 23.63
CA LEU A 72 19.14 -5.47 23.23
C LEU A 72 19.64 -4.23 24.01
N GLU A 73 20.27 -4.30 25.19
CA GLU A 73 21.04 -5.34 25.84
C GLU A 73 20.91 -5.17 27.37
N ALA A 74 20.69 -6.26 28.09
CA ALA A 74 21.09 -6.34 29.49
C ALA A 74 22.50 -6.93 29.50
N PRO A 75 23.54 -6.27 30.03
CA PRO A 75 24.80 -6.94 30.28
C PRO A 75 24.54 -8.00 31.36
N VAL A 76 24.79 -9.25 31.00
CA VAL A 76 24.92 -10.36 31.95
C VAL A 76 26.10 -10.04 32.89
N ALA A 77 25.82 -9.40 34.01
CA ALA A 77 26.74 -9.32 35.13
C ALA A 77 26.51 -10.57 35.98
N VAL A 78 27.35 -11.59 35.78
CA VAL A 78 27.53 -12.68 36.74
C VAL A 78 28.56 -12.18 37.77
N GLN A 79 28.13 -12.05 39.02
CA GLN A 79 29.00 -12.09 40.20
C GLN A 79 28.37 -13.02 41.22
#